data_AF-A0A9D9L8J1-F1
#
_entry.id   AF-A0A9D9L8J1-F1
#
_cell.length_a   1.000
_cell.length_b   1.000
_cell.length_c   1.000
_cell.angle_alpha   90.00
_cell.angle_beta   90.00
_cell.angle_gamma   90.00
#
_symmetry.space_group_name_H-M   'P 1'
#
loop_
_entity.id
_entity.type
_entity.pdbx_description
1 polymer ?
#
loop_
_entity_poly.entity_id
_entity_poly.type
_entity_poly.pdbx_seq_one_letter_code
_entity_poly.pdbx_strand_id
1 'polypeptide(L)'
;LREDIGYLDELFHPVQYEDLDLCVRARLGGWEVAYTPRVEMYHFEGITTASWGQEQYQVNIARNSLKFRQRYHELFRTDYDDLPSESFRWLPRAELGLRQELDLKQI
;
A
#
# COMPACT_ATOMS: atom_id res chain seq x y z
N LEU A 1 18.84 -4.12 6.18
CA LEU A 1 17.74 -3.89 5.22
C LEU A 1 18.25 -3.49 3.84
N ARG A 2 18.66 -2.24 3.58
CA ARG A 2 19.00 -1.78 2.22
C ARG A 2 20.08 -2.62 1.53
N GLU A 3 21.15 -2.98 2.25
CA GLU A 3 22.22 -3.83 1.70
C GLU A 3 21.73 -5.26 1.39
N ASP A 4 20.66 -5.71 2.04
CA ASP A 4 20.14 -7.08 1.91
C ASP A 4 19.08 -7.19 0.81
N ILE A 5 18.22 -6.17 0.67
CA ILE A 5 17.06 -6.22 -0.23
C ILE A 5 17.07 -5.18 -1.35
N GLY A 6 17.99 -4.20 -1.32
CA GLY A 6 18.05 -3.09 -2.25
C GLY A 6 17.09 -1.94 -1.92
N TYR A 7 16.90 -1.05 -2.89
CA TYR A 7 16.04 0.14 -2.78
C TYR A 7 14.64 -0.09 -3.35
N LEU A 8 13.89 0.97 -3.60
CA LEU A 8 12.66 0.95 -4.42
C LEU A 8 13.01 0.51 -5.85
N ASP A 9 12.21 -0.37 -6.42
CA ASP A 9 12.45 -0.93 -7.75
C ASP A 9 11.89 0.00 -8.85
N GLU A 10 12.75 0.43 -9.77
CA GLU A 10 12.41 1.29 -10.89
C GLU A 10 11.41 0.66 -11.89
N LEU A 11 11.16 -0.66 -11.80
CA LEU A 11 10.07 -1.32 -12.53
C LEU A 11 8.72 -0.61 -12.30
N PHE A 12 8.52 -0.04 -11.12
CA PHE A 12 7.29 0.66 -10.71
C PHE A 12 7.33 2.17 -10.94
N HIS A 13 8.34 2.68 -11.66
CA HIS A 13 8.36 4.07 -12.10
C HIS A 13 7.08 4.43 -12.88
N PRO A 14 6.48 5.62 -12.66
CA PRO A 14 6.95 6.72 -11.80
C PRO A 14 6.55 6.66 -10.31
N VAL A 15 5.53 5.89 -9.94
CA VAL A 15 5.00 5.77 -8.57
C VAL A 15 3.96 4.64 -8.52
N GLN A 16 3.60 4.21 -7.31
CA GLN A 16 2.72 3.10 -6.94
C GLN A 16 3.35 1.72 -7.14
N TYR A 17 3.21 0.90 -6.09
CA TYR A 17 3.66 -0.49 -5.95
C TYR A 17 5.15 -0.69 -5.62
N GLU A 18 5.99 0.34 -5.69
CA GLU A 18 7.40 0.27 -5.30
C GLU A 18 7.61 0.02 -3.80
N ASP A 19 6.70 0.54 -2.98
CA ASP A 19 6.67 0.40 -1.52
C ASP A 19 6.15 -0.99 -1.10
N LEU A 20 5.08 -1.46 -1.74
CA LEU A 20 4.55 -2.81 -1.56
C LEU A 20 5.60 -3.86 -1.96
N ASP A 21 6.27 -3.66 -3.10
CA ASP A 21 7.36 -4.50 -3.56
C ASP A 21 8.52 -4.54 -2.53
N LEU A 22 8.90 -3.38 -1.99
CA LEU A 22 9.90 -3.30 -0.93
C LEU A 22 9.48 -4.09 0.32
N CYS A 23 8.23 -3.98 0.76
CA CYS A 23 7.71 -4.74 1.89
C CYS A 23 7.70 -6.26 1.63
N VAL A 24 7.34 -6.69 0.42
CA VAL A 24 7.38 -8.11 0.05
C VAL A 24 8.83 -8.61 0.05
N ARG A 25 9.76 -7.89 -0.58
CA ARG A 25 11.19 -8.23 -0.56
C ARG A 25 11.76 -8.26 0.85
N ALA A 26 11.38 -7.33 1.72
CA ALA A 26 11.76 -7.33 3.13
C ALA A 26 11.34 -8.63 3.82
N ARG A 27 10.06 -9.02 3.69
CA ARG A 27 9.55 -10.27 4.26
C ARG A 27 10.27 -11.50 3.71
N LEU A 28 10.47 -11.58 2.39
CA LEU A 28 11.20 -12.69 1.76
C LEU A 28 12.67 -12.74 2.19
N GLY A 29 13.27 -11.59 2.51
CA GLY A 29 14.61 -11.48 3.08
C GLY A 29 14.69 -11.76 4.58
N GLY A 30 13.61 -12.22 5.23
CA GLY A 30 13.58 -12.53 6.66
C GLY A 30 13.40 -11.33 7.58
N TRP A 31 13.05 -10.16 7.04
CA TRP A 31 12.78 -8.95 7.83
C TRP A 31 11.31 -8.85 8.23
N GLU A 32 11.06 -8.23 9.38
CA GLU A 32 9.71 -7.90 9.83
C GLU A 32 9.18 -6.64 9.13
N VAL A 33 7.90 -6.66 8.77
CA VAL A 33 7.14 -5.48 8.31
C VAL A 33 5.98 -5.28 9.27
N ALA A 34 6.11 -4.27 10.13
CA ALA A 34 5.23 -4.05 11.28
C ALA A 34 4.48 -2.71 11.19
N TYR A 35 3.31 -2.68 11.81
CA TYR A 35 2.52 -1.48 12.09
C TYR A 35 2.59 -1.19 13.59
N THR A 36 2.64 0.09 13.98
CA THR A 36 2.50 0.50 15.37
C THR A 36 1.47 1.62 15.51
N PRO A 37 0.47 1.49 16.39
CA PRO A 37 -0.49 2.55 16.66
C PRO A 37 0.09 3.66 17.57
N ARG A 38 1.34 3.52 18.02
CA ARG A 38 2.00 4.48 18.93
C ARG A 38 2.49 5.74 18.21
N VAL A 39 2.52 5.72 16.88
CA VAL A 39 2.98 6.83 16.04
C VAL A 39 1.92 7.05 14.97
N GLU A 40 1.49 8.30 14.83
CA GLU A 40 0.52 8.71 13.84
C GLU A 40 1.16 9.72 12.87
N MET A 41 0.92 9.54 11.58
CA MET A 41 1.37 10.43 10.52
C MET A 41 0.23 10.65 9.54
N TYR A 42 0.06 11.89 9.09
CA TYR A 42 -0.96 12.26 8.14
C TYR A 42 -0.36 12.44 6.76
N HIS A 43 -0.93 11.75 5.78
CA HIS A 43 -0.53 11.83 4.38
C HIS A 43 -1.68 12.41 3.56
N PHE A 44 -1.43 13.56 2.94
CA PHE A 44 -2.33 14.11 1.93
C PHE A 44 -2.06 13.38 0.61
N GLU A 45 -2.81 12.30 0.39
CA GLU A 45 -2.60 11.42 -0.75
C GLU A 45 -2.88 12.09 -2.09
N GLY A 46 -2.17 11.66 -3.13
CA GLY A 46 -2.45 12.04 -4.52
C GLY A 46 -2.09 13.48 -4.91
N ILE A 47 -1.50 14.28 -4.01
CA ILE A 47 -1.17 15.69 -4.28
C ILE A 47 -0.22 15.84 -5.48
N THR A 48 0.84 15.04 -5.55
CA THR A 48 1.81 15.10 -6.65
C THR A 48 1.22 14.63 -7.98
N THR A 49 0.45 13.55 -7.94
CA THR A 49 -0.15 12.92 -9.14
C THR A 49 -1.43 13.60 -9.61
N ALA A 50 -2.02 14.48 -8.80
CA ALA A 50 -3.21 15.25 -9.17
C ALA A 50 -3.00 16.06 -10.45
N SER A 51 -1.76 16.53 -10.68
CA SER A 51 -1.39 17.30 -11.87
C SER A 51 -1.48 16.51 -13.18
N TRP A 52 -1.53 15.18 -13.14
CA TRP A 52 -1.54 14.33 -14.34
C TRP A 52 -2.93 14.15 -14.93
N GLY A 53 -3.98 14.46 -14.19
CA GLY A 53 -5.35 14.09 -14.53
C GLY A 53 -5.73 12.70 -14.00
N GLN A 54 -7.02 12.54 -13.69
CA GLN A 54 -7.55 11.33 -13.06
C GLN A 54 -7.34 10.09 -13.93
N GLU A 55 -7.54 10.19 -15.25
CA GLU A 55 -7.40 9.06 -16.16
C GLU A 55 -5.95 8.53 -16.18
N GLN A 56 -4.97 9.42 -16.34
CA GLN A 56 -3.55 9.05 -16.37
C GLN A 56 -3.12 8.41 -15.04
N TYR A 57 -3.62 8.92 -13.92
CA TYR A 57 -3.39 8.34 -12.60
C TYR A 57 -3.91 6.91 -12.49
N GLN A 58 -5.17 6.67 -12.90
CA GLN A 58 -5.77 5.33 -12.89
C GLN A 58 -5.05 4.37 -13.84
N VAL A 59 -4.68 4.83 -15.04
CA VAL A 59 -3.91 4.05 -16.00
C VAL A 59 -2.54 3.66 -15.42
N ASN A 60 -1.87 4.55 -14.70
CA ASN A 60 -0.59 4.23 -14.06
C ASN A 60 -0.75 3.16 -12.97
N ILE A 61 -1.75 3.31 -12.10
CA ILE A 61 -2.06 2.31 -11.07
C ILE A 61 -2.34 0.95 -11.71
N ALA A 62 -3.20 0.89 -12.74
CA ALA A 62 -3.54 -0.35 -13.42
C ALA A 62 -2.32 -1.00 -14.10
N ARG A 63 -1.42 -0.19 -14.67
CA ARG A 63 -0.18 -0.69 -15.28
C ARG A 63 0.74 -1.30 -14.22
N ASN A 64 0.97 -0.61 -13.11
CA ASN A 64 1.87 -1.09 -12.07
C ASN A 64 1.27 -2.24 -11.25
N SER A 65 -0.05 -2.29 -11.09
CA SER A 65 -0.75 -3.43 -10.50
C SER A 65 -0.57 -4.71 -11.31
N LEU A 66 -0.59 -4.60 -12.65
CA LEU A 66 -0.35 -5.73 -13.52
C LEU A 66 1.09 -6.26 -13.40
N LYS A 67 2.09 -5.36 -13.35
CA LYS A 67 3.50 -5.73 -13.11
C LYS A 67 3.67 -6.44 -11.76
N PHE A 68 3.07 -5.88 -10.71
CA PHE A 68 3.12 -6.47 -9.36
C PHE A 68 2.48 -7.86 -9.34
N ARG A 69 1.29 -7.99 -9.93
CA ARG A 69 0.61 -9.29 -10.06
C ARG A 69 1.45 -10.29 -10.83
N GLN A 70 2.03 -9.90 -11.97
CA GLN A 70 2.92 -10.80 -12.73
C GLN A 70 4.09 -11.29 -11.87
N ARG A 71 4.71 -10.39 -11.09
CA ARG A 71 5.85 -10.73 -10.22
C ARG A 71 5.47 -11.63 -9.04
N TYR A 72 4.31 -11.41 -8.42
CA TYR A 72 3.98 -12.02 -7.12
C TYR A 72 2.72 -12.90 -7.11
N HIS A 73 2.09 -13.17 -8.25
CA HIS A 73 0.84 -13.96 -8.29
C HIS A 73 0.94 -15.30 -7.56
N GLU A 74 2.02 -16.05 -7.72
CA GLU A 74 2.20 -17.33 -7.04
C GLU A 74 2.33 -17.18 -5.52
N LEU A 75 2.97 -16.10 -5.05
CA LEU A 75 3.13 -15.83 -3.62
C LEU A 75 1.79 -15.54 -2.95
N PHE A 76 0.88 -14.88 -3.67
CA PHE A 76 -0.45 -14.51 -3.17
C PHE A 76 -1.56 -15.44 -3.65
N ARG A 77 -1.20 -16.58 -4.25
CA ARG A 77 -2.16 -17.58 -4.71
C ARG A 77 -2.78 -18.24 -3.47
N THR A 78 -3.84 -17.63 -2.97
CA THR A 78 -4.65 -18.16 -1.86
C THR A 78 -5.88 -18.82 -2.47
N ASP A 79 -6.22 -20.02 -2.01
CA ASP A 79 -7.51 -20.61 -2.33
C ASP A 79 -8.58 -19.75 -1.63
N TYR A 80 -9.43 -19.07 -2.41
CA TYR A 80 -10.40 -18.09 -1.92
C TYR A 80 -11.42 -18.69 -0.92
N ASP A 81 -11.56 -20.02 -0.92
CA ASP A 81 -12.53 -20.75 -0.10
C ASP A 81 -12.15 -20.79 1.40
N ASP A 82 -10.88 -20.57 1.75
CA ASP A 82 -10.38 -20.68 3.13
C ASP A 82 -10.36 -19.34 3.89
N LEU A 83 -10.75 -18.24 3.24
CA LEU A 83 -10.79 -16.91 3.86
C LEU A 83 -12.23 -16.55 4.23
N PRO A 84 -12.58 -16.46 5.53
CA PRO A 84 -13.88 -15.97 5.94
C PRO A 84 -13.95 -14.48 5.62
N SER A 85 -14.42 -14.12 4.42
CA SER A 85 -14.57 -12.73 3.97
C SER A 85 -15.35 -11.88 4.99
N GLU A 86 -16.29 -12.50 5.69
CA GLU A 86 -17.05 -11.95 6.81
C GLU A 86 -16.24 -11.59 8.05
N SER A 87 -15.04 -12.15 8.24
CA SER A 87 -14.09 -11.75 9.28
C SER A 87 -13.32 -10.47 8.93
N PHE A 88 -13.29 -10.08 7.65
CA PHE A 88 -12.60 -8.89 7.16
C PHE A 88 -13.60 -7.79 6.81
N ARG A 89 -14.16 -7.15 7.84
CA ARG A 89 -15.06 -6.01 7.68
C ARG A 89 -14.28 -4.70 7.74
N TRP A 90 -14.37 -3.88 6.69
CA TRP A 90 -13.93 -2.49 6.74
C TRP A 90 -14.78 -1.72 7.75
N LEU A 91 -14.14 -1.18 8.79
CA LEU A 91 -14.83 -0.32 9.74
C LEU A 91 -15.14 1.04 9.07
N PRO A 92 -16.37 1.56 9.23
CA PRO A 92 -16.69 2.90 8.75
C PRO A 92 -15.90 3.94 9.54
N ARG A 93 -15.66 5.11 8.93
CA ARG A 93 -14.88 6.22 9.52
C ARG A 93 -15.30 6.56 10.95
N ALA A 94 -16.61 6.57 11.22
CA ALA A 94 -17.16 6.86 12.54
C ALA A 94 -16.72 5.85 13.62
N GLU A 95 -16.63 4.56 13.28
CA GLU A 95 -16.17 3.51 14.20
C GLU A 95 -14.66 3.60 14.44
N LEU A 96 -13.90 4.15 13.49
CA LEU A 96 -12.46 4.43 13.64
C LEU A 96 -12.17 5.75 14.36
N GLY A 97 -13.19 6.49 14.79
CA GLY A 97 -13.02 7.83 15.37
C GLY A 97 -12.53 8.89 14.38
N LEU A 98 -12.52 8.58 13.07
CA LEU A 98 -12.04 9.47 12.02
C LEU A 98 -13.11 10.51 11.66
N ARG A 99 -12.69 11.77 11.58
CA ARG A 99 -13.51 12.90 11.14
C ARG A 99 -13.16 13.28 9.70
N GLN A 100 -14.07 13.99 9.03
CA GLN A 100 -13.83 14.47 7.68
C GLN A 100 -12.74 15.55 7.63
N GLU A 101 -12.59 16.29 8.72
CA GLU A 101 -11.56 17.32 8.88
C GLU A 101 -10.51 16.87 9.88
N LEU A 102 -9.25 17.14 9.55
CA LEU A 102 -8.12 16.90 10.42
C LEU A 102 -7.92 18.12 11.34
N ASP A 103 -8.17 17.96 12.63
CA ASP A 103 -7.89 18.99 13.64
C ASP A 103 -6.50 18.78 14.25
N LEU A 104 -5.50 19.45 13.66
CA LEU A 104 -4.11 19.40 14.14
C LEU A 104 -3.92 19.96 15.55
N LYS A 105 -4.92 20.63 16.15
CA LYS A 105 -4.83 21.16 17.52
C LYS A 105 -5.21 20.13 18.58
N GLN A 106 -5.80 19.00 18.18
CA GLN A 106 -6.16 17.90 19.08
C GLN A 106 -5.08 16.80 19.12
N ILE A 107 -3.91 17.06 18.53
CA ILE A 107 -2.77 16.15 18.37
C ILE A 107 -1.60 16.62 19.24
#